data_AF-I4C8U1-F1
#
_entry.id   AF-I4C8U1-F1
#
_cell.length_a   1.000
_cell.length_b   1.000
_cell.length_c   1.000
_cell.angle_alpha   90.00
_cell.angle_beta   90.00
_cell.angle_gamma   90.00
#
_symmetry.space_group_name_H-M   'P 1'
#
loop_
_entity.id
_entity.type
_entity.pdbx_description
1 polymer ?
#
loop_
_entity_poly.entity_id
_entity_poly.type
_entity_poly.pdbx_seq_one_letter_code
_entity_poly.pdbx_strand_id
1 'polypeptide(L)'
;MDLTEMAQTERLKRREKSPVEDASIDSTEFTEPQVGESGGEQALQSHDPGGIDSADREEILRAYKNAVLIAQQKSQEAERYRSLLEHANQEGNVLSQQADDDAFIQEMRSAYQSDPVRATALMIRRAQEESLRSIDEMIDEALQEERNFGKLLEEFLSRPSNSGLKPYADELEFLIRDKGLHANEAAELLRKVEEKNDLVLKRRSAAAQDIRNRSAVESDGETNESRDEEKDFERTMKKAKNLDEMFAGLRKRKI
;
A
#
# COMPACT_ATOMS: atom_id res chain seq x y z
N MET A 1 -2.74 44.04 17.69
CA MET A 1 -3.44 43.16 16.73
C MET A 1 -2.50 42.01 16.44
N ASP A 2 -2.92 40.81 16.79
CA ASP A 2 -2.10 39.61 16.71
C ASP A 2 -1.99 39.13 15.26
N LEU A 3 -0.78 38.73 14.85
CA LEU A 3 -0.47 38.28 13.48
C LEU A 3 -1.29 37.05 13.05
N THR A 4 -1.81 36.29 14.01
CA THR A 4 -2.69 35.14 13.82
C THR A 4 -4.11 35.52 13.42
N GLU A 5 -4.62 36.67 13.86
CA GLU A 5 -5.97 37.15 13.49
C GLU A 5 -6.00 37.72 12.05
N MET A 6 -4.90 38.31 11.58
CA MET A 6 -4.77 38.75 10.18
C MET A 6 -4.71 37.58 9.19
N ALA A 7 -4.05 36.48 9.55
CA ALA A 7 -3.96 35.30 8.68
C ALA A 7 -5.31 34.57 8.53
N GLN A 8 -6.15 34.59 9.57
CA GLN A 8 -7.49 33.98 9.53
C GLN A 8 -8.49 34.82 8.72
N THR A 9 -8.37 36.15 8.78
CA THR A 9 -9.25 37.06 8.03
C THR A 9 -8.92 37.13 6.54
N GLU A 10 -7.65 36.95 6.13
CA GLU A 10 -7.30 36.82 4.71
C GLU A 10 -7.78 35.51 4.07
N ARG A 11 -7.77 34.39 4.82
CA ARG A 11 -8.28 33.10 4.33
C ARG A 11 -9.79 33.11 4.10
N LEU A 12 -10.54 33.84 4.91
CA LEU A 12 -11.99 34.03 4.73
C LEU A 12 -12.31 34.92 3.51
N LYS A 13 -11.54 35.99 3.27
CA LYS A 13 -11.74 36.87 2.10
C LYS A 13 -11.41 36.22 0.76
N ARG A 14 -10.53 35.22 0.73
CA ARG A 14 -10.20 34.47 -0.50
C ARG A 14 -11.24 33.40 -0.85
N ARG A 15 -12.11 33.01 0.09
CA ARG A 15 -13.14 31.98 -0.13
C ARG A 15 -14.43 32.52 -0.75
N GLU A 16 -14.63 33.83 -0.76
CA GLU A 16 -15.83 34.48 -1.33
C GLU A 16 -15.65 34.98 -2.78
N LYS A 17 -14.50 34.75 -3.41
CA LYS A 17 -14.30 35.05 -4.84
C LYS A 17 -14.10 33.77 -5.63
N SER A 18 -15.17 33.00 -5.82
CA SER A 18 -15.26 32.07 -6.94
C SER A 18 -15.69 32.86 -8.19
N PRO A 19 -14.97 32.78 -9.32
CA PRO A 19 -15.51 33.21 -10.59
C PRO A 19 -16.51 32.13 -11.06
N VAL A 20 -17.79 32.45 -10.91
CA VAL A 20 -18.85 31.88 -11.75
C VAL A 20 -19.01 32.89 -12.90
N GLU A 21 -19.24 32.40 -14.13
CA GLU A 21 -19.13 33.07 -15.46
C GLU A 21 -17.75 32.84 -16.08
N ASP A 22 -17.54 32.18 -17.22
CA ASP A 22 -18.37 31.90 -18.39
C ASP A 22 -17.92 30.57 -19.03
N ALA A 23 -18.84 29.64 -19.25
CA ALA A 23 -18.68 28.59 -20.24
C ALA A 23 -20.06 28.34 -20.88
N SER A 24 -20.41 29.20 -21.83
CA SER A 24 -21.48 28.94 -22.78
C SER A 24 -21.11 27.72 -23.60
N ILE A 25 -21.82 26.60 -23.39
CA ILE A 25 -21.71 25.41 -24.23
C ILE A 25 -22.66 25.62 -25.40
N ASP A 26 -22.07 25.94 -26.54
CA ASP A 26 -22.70 26.01 -27.85
C ASP A 26 -23.34 24.66 -28.19
N SER A 27 -24.66 24.66 -28.32
CA SER A 27 -25.46 23.48 -28.64
C SER A 27 -25.50 23.31 -30.15
N THR A 28 -24.65 22.45 -30.69
CA THR A 28 -24.73 22.04 -32.10
C THR A 28 -24.91 20.52 -32.23
N GLU A 29 -26.12 20.19 -32.67
CA GLU A 29 -26.53 19.04 -33.49
C GLU A 29 -26.00 17.64 -33.12
N PHE A 30 -26.77 16.95 -32.28
CA PHE A 30 -26.89 15.50 -32.38
C PHE A 30 -28.19 15.17 -33.13
N THR A 31 -28.07 14.71 -34.37
CA THR A 31 -29.19 14.31 -35.22
C THR A 31 -29.80 13.01 -34.69
N GLU A 32 -31.03 13.07 -34.20
CA GLU A 32 -31.83 11.89 -33.88
C GLU A 32 -32.14 11.07 -35.15
N PRO A 33 -31.99 9.74 -35.15
CA PRO A 33 -32.55 8.92 -36.21
C PRO A 33 -34.08 8.85 -36.05
N GLN A 34 -34.78 9.37 -37.05
CA GLN A 34 -36.23 9.25 -37.21
C GLN A 34 -36.67 7.78 -37.15
N VAL A 35 -37.44 7.43 -36.12
CA VAL A 35 -38.28 6.23 -36.12
C VAL A 35 -39.57 6.60 -36.84
N GLY A 36 -39.69 6.15 -38.09
CA GLY A 36 -40.90 6.31 -38.89
C GLY A 36 -42.08 5.58 -38.24
N GLU A 37 -43.20 6.27 -38.14
CA GLU A 37 -44.50 5.66 -37.93
C GLU A 37 -44.80 4.70 -39.10
N SER A 38 -44.97 3.42 -38.77
CA SER A 38 -45.69 2.47 -39.60
C SER A 38 -46.69 1.79 -38.69
N GLY A 39 -47.94 2.24 -38.78
CA GLY A 39 -49.07 1.55 -38.18
C GLY A 39 -49.12 0.08 -38.58
N GLY A 40 -49.47 -0.75 -37.60
CA GLY A 40 -49.63 -2.18 -37.77
C GLY A 40 -50.09 -2.77 -36.46
N GLU A 41 -51.40 -2.78 -36.25
CA GLU A 41 -52.05 -3.62 -35.25
C GLU A 41 -51.53 -5.05 -35.41
N GLN A 42 -50.77 -5.55 -34.44
CA GLN A 42 -50.57 -6.99 -34.27
C GLN A 42 -50.91 -7.35 -32.84
N ALA A 43 -51.93 -8.20 -32.77
CA ALA A 43 -52.49 -8.78 -31.57
C ALA A 43 -51.40 -9.36 -30.66
N LEU A 44 -51.57 -9.11 -29.35
CA LEU A 44 -50.98 -9.93 -28.29
C LEU A 44 -51.44 -11.39 -28.46
N GLN A 45 -50.71 -12.15 -29.27
CA GLN A 45 -50.77 -13.60 -29.23
C GLN A 45 -49.96 -14.04 -28.01
N SER A 46 -50.68 -14.46 -26.98
CA SER A 46 -50.18 -15.26 -25.89
C SER A 46 -49.55 -16.53 -26.44
N HIS A 47 -48.22 -16.60 -26.49
CA HIS A 47 -47.51 -17.84 -26.76
C HIS A 47 -47.36 -18.63 -25.44
N ASP A 48 -47.93 -19.83 -25.44
CA ASP A 48 -47.66 -20.91 -24.48
C ASP A 48 -46.14 -21.13 -24.29
N PRO A 49 -45.66 -21.45 -23.08
CA PRO A 49 -44.26 -21.79 -22.84
C PRO A 49 -44.00 -23.23 -23.30
N GLY A 50 -43.84 -23.41 -24.61
CA GLY A 50 -43.24 -24.61 -25.18
C GLY A 50 -41.77 -24.72 -24.73
N GLY A 51 -41.40 -25.88 -24.19
CA GLY A 51 -40.09 -26.13 -23.59
C GLY A 51 -38.93 -25.80 -24.52
N ILE A 52 -37.90 -25.18 -23.95
CA ILE A 52 -36.60 -25.01 -24.59
C ILE A 52 -36.07 -26.41 -24.91
N ASP A 53 -35.94 -26.73 -26.19
CA ASP A 53 -35.35 -28.00 -26.63
C ASP A 53 -33.92 -28.12 -26.06
N SER A 54 -33.53 -29.33 -25.64
CA SER A 54 -32.25 -29.56 -24.96
C SER A 54 -31.04 -29.13 -25.78
N ALA A 55 -31.16 -29.12 -27.11
CA ALA A 55 -30.13 -28.64 -28.04
C ALA A 55 -29.89 -27.13 -27.94
N ASP A 56 -30.95 -26.32 -27.84
CA ASP A 56 -30.86 -24.86 -27.70
C ASP A 56 -30.30 -24.48 -26.32
N ARG A 57 -30.61 -25.26 -25.29
CA ARG A 57 -30.07 -25.05 -23.94
C ARG A 57 -28.56 -25.31 -23.87
N GLU A 58 -28.06 -26.33 -24.55
CA GLU A 58 -26.62 -26.60 -24.64
C GLU A 58 -25.87 -25.52 -25.43
N GLU A 59 -26.48 -25.01 -26.49
CA GLU A 59 -25.90 -23.92 -27.30
C GLU A 59 -25.83 -22.61 -26.52
N ILE A 60 -26.89 -22.24 -25.79
CA ILE A 60 -26.90 -21.08 -24.90
C ILE A 60 -25.85 -21.21 -23.79
N LEU A 61 -25.69 -22.39 -23.19
CA LEU A 61 -24.66 -22.63 -22.17
C LEU A 61 -23.24 -22.55 -22.73
N ARG A 62 -23.03 -23.00 -23.98
CA ARG A 62 -21.75 -22.89 -24.67
C ARG A 62 -21.45 -21.43 -25.04
N ALA A 63 -22.44 -20.68 -25.52
CA ALA A 63 -22.32 -19.24 -25.81
C ALA A 63 -22.02 -18.45 -24.54
N TYR A 64 -22.69 -18.75 -23.42
CA TYR A 64 -22.42 -18.14 -22.12
C TYR A 64 -21.01 -18.45 -21.63
N LYS A 65 -20.55 -19.70 -21.70
CA LYS A 65 -19.17 -20.07 -21.34
C LYS A 65 -18.14 -19.32 -22.20
N ASN A 66 -18.37 -19.21 -23.50
CA ASN A 66 -17.51 -18.44 -24.40
C ASN A 66 -17.52 -16.94 -24.07
N ALA A 67 -18.68 -16.37 -23.79
CA ALA A 67 -18.81 -14.97 -23.40
C ALA A 67 -18.08 -14.68 -22.08
N VAL A 68 -18.18 -15.57 -21.09
CA VAL A 68 -17.43 -15.46 -19.82
C VAL A 68 -15.92 -15.55 -20.04
N LEU A 69 -15.48 -16.44 -20.93
CA LEU A 69 -14.06 -16.62 -21.24
C LEU A 69 -13.49 -15.40 -21.99
N ILE A 70 -14.25 -14.83 -22.93
CA ILE A 70 -13.91 -13.58 -23.61
C ILE A 70 -13.91 -12.41 -22.61
N ALA A 71 -14.87 -12.34 -21.68
CA ALA A 71 -14.91 -11.32 -20.66
C ALA A 71 -13.70 -11.40 -19.71
N GLN A 72 -13.29 -12.61 -19.30
CA GLN A 72 -12.08 -12.81 -18.52
C GLN A 72 -10.81 -12.40 -19.28
N GLN A 73 -10.70 -12.75 -20.56
CA GLN A 73 -9.55 -12.34 -21.38
C GLN A 73 -9.48 -10.81 -21.51
N LYS A 74 -10.61 -10.15 -21.77
CA LYS A 74 -10.68 -8.68 -21.82
C LYS A 74 -10.37 -8.02 -20.47
N SER A 75 -10.78 -8.64 -19.36
CA SER A 75 -10.43 -8.17 -18.01
C SER A 75 -8.92 -8.22 -17.78
N GLN A 76 -8.27 -9.34 -18.14
CA GLN A 76 -6.82 -9.49 -18.01
C GLN A 76 -6.05 -8.53 -18.94
N GLU A 77 -6.56 -8.30 -20.14
CA GLU A 77 -5.98 -7.34 -21.08
C GLU A 77 -6.09 -5.90 -20.55
N ALA A 78 -7.25 -5.53 -19.99
CA ALA A 78 -7.45 -4.23 -19.34
C ALA A 78 -6.52 -4.02 -18.13
N GLU A 79 -6.30 -5.05 -17.30
CA GLU A 79 -5.34 -5.01 -16.19
C GLU A 79 -3.91 -4.76 -16.66
N ARG A 80 -3.49 -5.39 -17.77
CA ARG A 80 -2.16 -5.16 -18.37
C ARG A 80 -2.01 -3.74 -18.90
N TYR A 81 -3.04 -3.20 -19.55
CA TYR A 81 -3.01 -1.81 -20.01
C TYR A 81 -2.97 -0.83 -18.84
N ARG A 82 -3.70 -1.13 -17.76
CA ARG A 82 -3.65 -0.33 -16.54
C ARG A 82 -2.24 -0.32 -15.92
N SER A 83 -1.58 -1.47 -15.81
CA SER A 83 -0.23 -1.53 -15.25
C SER A 83 0.79 -0.77 -16.12
N LEU A 84 0.66 -0.85 -17.45
CA LEU A 84 1.48 -0.08 -18.39
C LEU A 84 1.26 1.43 -18.24
N LEU A 85 0.02 1.89 -18.08
CA LEU A 85 -0.30 3.30 -17.85
C LEU A 85 0.23 3.79 -16.50
N GLU A 86 0.14 2.96 -15.46
CA GLU A 86 0.71 3.27 -14.14
C GLU A 86 2.23 3.43 -14.22
N HIS A 87 2.94 2.54 -14.92
CA HIS A 87 4.38 2.67 -15.16
C HIS A 87 4.75 3.91 -15.99
N ALA A 88 4.02 4.18 -17.07
CA ALA A 88 4.26 5.35 -17.91
C ALA A 88 4.03 6.68 -17.15
N ASN A 89 3.02 6.72 -16.28
CA ASN A 89 2.78 7.88 -15.41
C ASN A 89 3.90 8.07 -14.38
N GLN A 90 4.42 6.99 -13.80
CA GLN A 90 5.55 7.06 -12.87
C GLN A 90 6.81 7.60 -13.58
N GLU A 91 7.13 7.12 -14.77
CA GLU A 91 8.28 7.60 -15.55
C GLU A 91 8.13 9.08 -15.96
N GLY A 92 6.92 9.49 -16.39
CA GLY A 92 6.62 10.88 -16.73
C GLY A 92 6.80 11.83 -15.54
N ASN A 93 6.37 11.40 -14.35
CA ASN A 93 6.53 12.18 -13.12
C ASN A 93 8.01 12.32 -12.72
N VAL A 94 8.80 11.24 -12.84
CA VAL A 94 10.24 11.28 -12.53
C VAL A 94 10.99 12.22 -13.47
N LEU A 95 10.69 12.21 -14.77
CA LEU A 95 11.31 13.10 -15.74
C LEU A 95 10.95 14.57 -15.52
N SER A 96 9.68 14.85 -15.20
CA SER A 96 9.24 16.20 -14.84
C SER A 96 9.98 16.69 -13.58
N GLN A 97 10.11 15.83 -12.57
CA GLN A 97 10.78 16.17 -11.33
C GLN A 97 12.27 16.42 -11.53
N GLN A 98 12.94 15.64 -12.39
CA GLN A 98 14.33 15.91 -12.77
C GLN A 98 14.50 17.26 -13.47
N ALA A 99 13.57 17.65 -14.35
CA ALA A 99 13.61 18.95 -15.01
C ALA A 99 13.44 20.12 -14.01
N ASP A 100 12.55 19.97 -13.04
CA ASP A 100 12.32 20.96 -11.98
C ASP A 100 13.53 21.06 -11.03
N ASP A 101 14.20 19.95 -10.73
CA ASP A 101 15.44 19.88 -9.96
C ASP A 101 16.57 20.62 -10.66
N ASP A 102 16.76 20.35 -11.95
CA ASP A 102 17.81 20.99 -12.75
C ASP A 102 17.58 22.50 -12.90
N ALA A 103 16.34 22.93 -13.13
CA ALA A 103 15.96 24.33 -13.20
C ALA A 103 16.25 25.06 -11.88
N PHE A 104 15.91 24.44 -10.75
CA PHE A 104 16.20 24.99 -9.43
C PHE A 104 17.70 25.05 -9.13
N ILE A 105 18.48 24.04 -9.50
CA ILE A 105 19.95 24.06 -9.30
C ILE A 105 20.57 25.21 -10.09
N GLN A 106 20.09 25.49 -11.30
CA GLN A 106 20.55 26.63 -12.08
C GLN A 106 20.19 27.97 -11.43
N GLU A 107 18.95 28.13 -10.95
CA GLU A 107 18.51 29.32 -10.22
C GLU A 107 19.32 29.52 -8.92
N MET A 108 19.55 28.44 -8.18
CA MET A 108 20.35 28.42 -6.96
C MET A 108 21.80 28.84 -7.20
N ARG A 109 22.43 28.36 -8.28
CA ARG A 109 23.80 28.76 -8.64
C ARG A 109 23.88 30.24 -9.01
N SER A 110 22.91 30.74 -9.76
CA SER A 110 22.80 32.17 -10.12
C SER A 110 22.57 33.05 -8.88
N ALA A 111 21.68 32.62 -7.98
CA ALA A 111 21.40 33.29 -6.73
C ALA A 111 22.62 33.28 -5.81
N TYR A 112 23.33 32.16 -5.66
CA TYR A 112 24.51 32.07 -4.81
C TYR A 112 25.66 32.97 -5.29
N GLN A 113 25.83 33.10 -6.61
CA GLN A 113 26.85 33.98 -7.20
C GLN A 113 26.54 35.47 -7.00
N SER A 114 25.26 35.84 -6.88
CA SER A 114 24.83 37.23 -6.70
C SER A 114 24.61 37.62 -5.24
N ASP A 115 23.94 36.77 -4.46
CA ASP A 115 23.69 36.92 -3.04
C ASP A 115 23.50 35.53 -2.35
N PRO A 116 24.46 35.07 -1.53
CA PRO A 116 24.36 33.78 -0.85
C PRO A 116 23.22 33.70 0.17
N VAL A 117 22.74 34.83 0.71
CA VAL A 117 21.59 34.86 1.63
C VAL A 117 20.30 34.55 0.87
N ARG A 118 20.15 35.12 -0.34
CA ARG A 118 19.03 34.83 -1.24
C ARG A 118 19.01 33.36 -1.68
N ALA A 119 20.18 32.77 -1.96
CA ALA A 119 20.29 31.35 -2.28
C ALA A 119 19.83 30.47 -1.10
N THR A 120 20.22 30.83 0.12
CA THR A 120 19.78 30.13 1.34
C THR A 120 18.26 30.22 1.52
N ALA A 121 17.66 31.39 1.25
CA ALA A 121 16.20 31.57 1.29
C ALA A 121 15.47 30.72 0.24
N LEU A 122 16.02 30.57 -0.97
CA LEU A 122 15.49 29.69 -2.01
C LEU A 122 15.53 28.21 -1.60
N MET A 123 16.63 27.74 -0.99
CA MET A 123 16.68 26.37 -0.44
C MET A 123 15.64 26.12 0.64
N ILE A 124 15.50 27.06 1.59
CA ILE A 124 14.51 26.93 2.67
C ILE A 124 13.09 26.90 2.11
N ARG A 125 12.79 27.78 1.16
CA ARG A 125 11.48 27.83 0.50
C ARG A 125 11.17 26.51 -0.21
N ARG A 126 12.12 25.97 -0.98
CA ARG A 126 11.94 24.68 -1.66
C ARG A 126 11.73 23.53 -0.67
N ALA A 127 12.50 23.47 0.41
CA ALA A 127 12.31 22.46 1.45
C ALA A 127 10.93 22.55 2.12
N GLN A 128 10.40 23.76 2.29
CA GLN A 128 9.03 23.96 2.79
C GLN A 128 7.98 23.49 1.78
N GLU A 129 8.14 23.84 0.49
CA GLU A 129 7.24 23.42 -0.58
C GLU A 129 7.23 21.89 -0.76
N GLU A 130 8.39 21.22 -0.70
CA GLU A 130 8.51 19.76 -0.71
C GLU A 130 7.83 19.12 0.51
N SER A 131 7.96 19.72 1.69
CA SER A 131 7.29 19.22 2.90
C SER A 131 5.78 19.33 2.81
N LEU A 132 5.26 20.42 2.22
CA LEU A 132 3.83 20.62 2.01
C LEU A 132 3.28 19.64 0.98
N ARG A 133 4.00 19.43 -0.13
CA ARG A 133 3.63 18.44 -1.13
C ARG A 133 3.58 17.02 -0.56
N SER A 134 4.53 16.65 0.28
CA SER A 134 4.51 15.35 0.96
C SER A 134 3.32 15.19 1.90
N ILE A 135 2.90 16.26 2.57
CA ILE A 135 1.69 16.28 3.39
C ILE A 135 0.44 16.13 2.53
N ASP A 136 0.36 16.86 1.42
CA ASP A 136 -0.78 16.76 0.49
C ASP A 136 -0.89 15.36 -0.12
N GLU A 137 0.24 14.73 -0.51
CA GLU A 137 0.29 13.35 -0.99
C GLU A 137 -0.19 12.36 0.08
N MET A 138 0.24 12.53 1.34
CA MET A 138 -0.26 11.71 2.46
C MET A 138 -1.77 11.89 2.72
N ILE A 139 -2.29 13.11 2.55
CA ILE A 139 -3.72 13.39 2.69
C ILE A 139 -4.51 12.73 1.56
N ASP A 140 -4.03 12.83 0.32
CA ASP A 140 -4.67 12.21 -0.84
C ASP A 140 -4.69 10.68 -0.73
N GLU A 141 -3.60 10.07 -0.26
CA GLU A 141 -3.53 8.64 0.01
C GLU A 141 -4.53 8.24 1.10
N ALA A 142 -4.61 8.99 2.21
CA ALA A 142 -5.57 8.75 3.27
C ALA A 142 -7.03 8.88 2.79
N LEU A 143 -7.34 9.88 1.96
CA LEU A 143 -8.66 10.05 1.35
C LEU A 143 -9.00 8.91 0.38
N GLN A 144 -8.01 8.41 -0.36
CA GLN A 144 -8.19 7.28 -1.26
C GLN A 144 -8.43 5.98 -0.49
N GLU A 145 -7.68 5.75 0.59
CA GLU A 145 -7.93 4.64 1.52
C GLU A 145 -9.34 4.71 2.11
N GLU A 146 -9.78 5.89 2.57
CA GLU A 146 -11.12 6.09 3.14
C GLU A 146 -12.22 5.76 2.10
N ARG A 147 -12.06 6.21 0.86
CA ARG A 147 -12.98 5.89 -0.24
C ARG A 147 -13.01 4.39 -0.56
N ASN A 148 -11.85 3.73 -0.59
CA ASN A 148 -11.76 2.29 -0.85
C ASN A 148 -12.40 1.50 0.29
N PHE A 149 -12.21 1.95 1.52
CA PHE A 149 -12.82 1.37 2.70
C PHE A 149 -14.34 1.55 2.71
N GLY A 150 -14.84 2.72 2.35
CA GLY A 150 -16.28 2.98 2.21
C GLY A 150 -16.94 2.01 1.23
N LYS A 151 -16.28 1.70 0.09
CA LYS A 151 -16.77 0.70 -0.87
C LYS A 151 -16.80 -0.72 -0.29
N LEU A 152 -15.75 -1.12 0.44
CA LEU A 152 -15.71 -2.42 1.12
C LEU A 152 -16.82 -2.56 2.16
N LEU A 153 -17.11 -1.48 2.88
CA LEU A 153 -18.17 -1.46 3.87
C LEU A 153 -19.57 -1.49 3.23
N GLU A 154 -19.77 -0.77 2.13
CA GLU A 154 -21.01 -0.83 1.34
C GLU A 154 -21.24 -2.25 0.77
N GLU A 155 -20.18 -2.91 0.30
CA GLU A 155 -20.22 -4.31 -0.10
C GLU A 155 -20.56 -5.24 1.07
N PHE A 156 -19.99 -5.01 2.26
CA PHE A 156 -20.34 -5.77 3.46
C PHE A 156 -21.82 -5.59 3.86
N LEU A 157 -22.31 -4.35 3.87
CA LEU A 157 -23.70 -4.05 4.25
C LEU A 157 -24.72 -4.62 3.24
N SER A 158 -24.37 -4.64 1.95
CA SER A 158 -25.24 -5.18 0.90
C SER A 158 -25.14 -6.71 0.76
N ARG A 159 -23.93 -7.28 0.89
CA ARG A 159 -23.64 -8.72 0.73
C ARG A 159 -22.53 -9.16 1.71
N PRO A 160 -22.87 -9.42 2.99
CA PRO A 160 -21.88 -9.76 4.01
C PRO A 160 -21.03 -10.99 3.66
N SER A 161 -21.65 -11.99 3.04
CA SER A 161 -21.06 -13.29 2.71
C SER A 161 -19.97 -13.27 1.64
N ASN A 162 -19.89 -12.21 0.83
CA ASN A 162 -18.90 -12.05 -0.25
C ASN A 162 -17.90 -10.92 -0.01
N SER A 163 -18.06 -10.15 1.07
CA SER A 163 -17.17 -9.03 1.36
C SER A 163 -15.83 -9.47 1.96
N GLY A 164 -14.78 -8.67 1.74
CA GLY A 164 -13.48 -8.84 2.41
C GLY A 164 -13.55 -8.67 3.93
N LEU A 165 -14.60 -8.05 4.46
CA LEU A 165 -14.83 -7.82 5.90
C LEU A 165 -15.55 -8.98 6.60
N LYS A 166 -15.87 -10.07 5.88
CA LYS A 166 -16.52 -11.26 6.43
C LYS A 166 -15.85 -11.84 7.69
N PRO A 167 -14.51 -11.90 7.82
CA PRO A 167 -13.87 -12.41 9.04
C PRO A 167 -14.21 -11.60 10.30
N TYR A 168 -14.63 -10.34 10.13
CA TYR A 168 -14.92 -9.38 11.19
C TYR A 168 -16.43 -9.15 11.39
N ALA A 169 -17.28 -9.99 10.79
CA ALA A 169 -18.72 -9.76 10.77
C ALA A 169 -19.33 -9.74 12.18
N ASP A 170 -18.90 -10.64 13.06
CA ASP A 170 -19.42 -10.76 14.43
C ASP A 170 -18.98 -9.56 15.28
N GLU A 171 -17.73 -9.11 15.12
CA GLU A 171 -17.20 -7.94 15.82
C GLU A 171 -17.82 -6.65 15.32
N LEU A 172 -18.04 -6.51 14.00
CA LEU A 172 -18.76 -5.38 13.42
C LEU A 172 -20.20 -5.35 13.93
N GLU A 173 -20.88 -6.50 13.95
CA GLU A 173 -22.23 -6.59 14.46
C GLU A 173 -22.30 -6.22 15.94
N PHE A 174 -21.36 -6.69 16.77
CA PHE A 174 -21.27 -6.32 18.18
C PHE A 174 -21.05 -4.81 18.36
N LEU A 175 -20.11 -4.20 17.63
CA LEU A 175 -19.84 -2.77 17.73
C LEU A 175 -21.04 -1.93 17.28
N ILE A 176 -21.73 -2.33 16.21
CA ILE A 176 -22.87 -1.58 15.68
C ILE A 176 -24.12 -1.77 16.55
N ARG A 177 -24.46 -3.00 16.93
CA ARG A 177 -25.71 -3.32 17.64
C ARG A 177 -25.62 -3.15 19.15
N ASP A 178 -24.53 -3.60 19.77
CA ASP A 178 -24.38 -3.59 21.23
C ASP A 178 -23.75 -2.28 21.74
N LYS A 179 -22.82 -1.70 20.96
CA LYS A 179 -22.18 -0.41 21.32
C LYS A 179 -22.80 0.79 20.63
N GLY A 180 -23.72 0.59 19.69
CA GLY A 180 -24.40 1.67 18.98
C GLY A 180 -23.47 2.50 18.10
N LEU A 181 -22.30 1.98 17.73
CA LEU A 181 -21.37 2.67 16.84
C LEU A 181 -21.93 2.73 15.42
N HIS A 182 -21.63 3.80 14.71
CA HIS A 182 -21.87 3.83 13.27
C HIS A 182 -20.99 2.80 12.56
N ALA A 183 -21.49 2.20 11.49
CA ALA A 183 -20.79 1.14 10.76
C ALA A 183 -19.38 1.58 10.33
N ASN A 184 -19.22 2.84 9.91
CA ASN A 184 -17.93 3.42 9.53
C ASN A 184 -16.96 3.47 10.73
N GLU A 185 -17.42 3.94 11.89
CA GLU A 185 -16.62 4.05 13.11
C GLU A 185 -16.22 2.68 13.65
N ALA A 186 -17.16 1.73 13.66
CA ALA A 186 -16.91 0.35 14.07
C ALA A 186 -15.84 -0.31 13.20
N ALA A 187 -15.94 -0.11 11.88
CA ALA A 187 -15.02 -0.69 10.92
C ALA A 187 -13.64 -0.02 10.97
N GLU A 188 -13.56 1.31 11.12
CA GLU A 188 -12.29 2.01 11.31
C GLU A 188 -11.59 1.57 12.61
N LEU A 189 -12.36 1.33 13.68
CA LEU A 189 -11.82 0.87 14.95
C LEU A 189 -11.23 -0.54 14.84
N LEU A 190 -11.88 -1.44 14.10
CA LEU A 190 -11.34 -2.76 13.81
C LEU A 190 -10.07 -2.69 12.96
N ARG A 191 -10.04 -1.82 11.94
CA ARG A 191 -8.83 -1.57 11.14
C ARG A 191 -7.65 -1.15 12.02
N LYS A 192 -7.86 -0.21 12.95
CA LYS A 192 -6.83 0.25 13.90
C LYS A 192 -6.38 -0.85 14.86
N VAL A 193 -7.28 -1.76 15.26
CA VAL A 193 -6.93 -2.90 16.12
C VAL A 193 -6.10 -3.91 15.34
N GLU A 194 -6.44 -4.19 14.10
CA GLU A 194 -5.68 -5.07 13.20
C GLU A 194 -4.26 -4.51 12.93
N GLU A 195 -4.14 -3.24 12.56
CA GLU A 195 -2.85 -2.56 12.37
C GLU A 195 -1.94 -2.69 13.61
N LYS A 196 -2.51 -2.55 14.82
CA LYS A 196 -1.78 -2.72 16.08
C LYS A 196 -1.40 -4.18 16.32
N ASN A 197 -2.28 -5.13 16.03
CA ASN A 197 -1.99 -6.56 16.16
C ASN A 197 -0.85 -6.98 15.24
N ASP A 198 -0.83 -6.49 14.00
CA ASP A 198 0.26 -6.73 13.05
C ASP A 198 1.58 -6.16 13.54
N LEU A 199 1.57 -4.95 14.12
CA LEU A 199 2.75 -4.37 14.73
C LEU A 199 3.26 -5.22 15.91
N VAL A 200 2.36 -5.73 16.75
CA VAL A 200 2.71 -6.62 17.87
C VAL A 200 3.28 -7.94 17.35
N LEU A 201 2.70 -8.54 16.32
CA LEU A 201 3.19 -9.76 15.68
C LEU A 201 4.59 -9.55 15.09
N LYS A 202 4.83 -8.43 14.39
CA LYS A 202 6.14 -8.04 13.85
C LYS A 202 7.17 -7.86 14.98
N ARG A 203 6.82 -7.18 16.07
CA ARG A 203 7.70 -7.03 17.23
C ARG A 203 8.01 -8.37 17.89
N ARG A 204 7.02 -9.26 17.98
CA ARG A 204 7.19 -10.59 18.55
C ARG A 204 8.08 -11.48 17.68
N SER A 205 7.90 -11.45 16.36
CA SER A 205 8.76 -12.20 15.43
C SER A 205 10.18 -11.66 15.44
N ALA A 206 10.37 -10.34 15.44
CA ALA A 206 11.67 -9.70 15.58
C ALA A 206 12.35 -10.06 16.92
N ALA A 207 11.62 -10.00 18.04
CA ALA A 207 12.14 -10.40 19.34
C ALA A 207 12.49 -11.89 19.39
N ALA A 208 11.69 -12.76 18.78
CA ALA A 208 12.00 -14.19 18.69
C ALA A 208 13.23 -14.46 17.82
N GLN A 209 13.41 -13.71 16.74
CA GLN A 209 14.59 -13.77 15.89
C GLN A 209 15.82 -13.24 16.62
N ASP A 210 15.71 -12.15 17.37
CA ASP A 210 16.76 -11.63 18.23
C ASP A 210 17.17 -12.63 19.29
N ILE A 211 16.22 -13.31 19.94
CA ILE A 211 16.53 -14.38 20.90
C ILE A 211 17.26 -15.51 20.19
N ARG A 212 16.80 -15.99 19.02
CA ARG A 212 17.51 -17.03 18.26
C ARG A 212 18.91 -16.60 17.84
N ASN A 213 19.08 -15.37 17.40
CA ASN A 213 20.38 -14.82 17.01
C ASN A 213 21.30 -14.70 18.24
N ARG A 214 20.78 -14.27 19.39
CA ARG A 214 21.53 -14.25 20.66
C ARG A 214 21.87 -15.65 21.14
N SER A 215 20.95 -16.61 21.05
CA SER A 215 21.22 -18.01 21.36
C SER A 215 22.27 -18.61 20.44
N ALA A 216 22.27 -18.25 19.15
CA ALA A 216 23.28 -18.68 18.18
C ALA A 216 24.66 -18.04 18.48
N VAL A 217 24.68 -16.76 18.86
CA VAL A 217 25.90 -16.03 19.25
C VAL A 217 26.41 -16.48 20.63
N GLU A 218 25.54 -16.84 21.57
CA GLU A 218 25.90 -17.43 22.86
C GLU A 218 26.33 -18.90 22.71
N SER A 219 25.86 -19.62 21.68
CA SER A 219 26.38 -20.95 21.35
C SER A 219 27.70 -20.91 20.55
N ASP A 220 28.00 -19.80 19.88
CA ASP A 220 29.27 -19.57 19.15
C ASP A 220 30.26 -18.69 19.94
N GLY A 221 29.88 -18.21 21.14
CA GLY A 221 30.67 -17.37 22.02
C GLY A 221 31.34 -18.19 23.12
N GLU A 222 32.62 -18.52 22.91
CA GLU A 222 33.53 -19.22 23.82
C GLU A 222 33.34 -20.74 23.97
N THR A 223 33.75 -21.50 22.94
CA THR A 223 34.61 -22.66 23.22
C THR A 223 36.03 -22.17 23.54
N ASN A 224 36.19 -21.41 24.62
CA ASN A 224 37.39 -21.60 25.41
C ASN A 224 37.18 -22.97 26.05
N GLU A 225 37.62 -24.03 25.37
CA GLU A 225 37.96 -25.25 26.08
C GLU A 225 38.78 -24.78 27.28
N SER A 226 38.25 -24.97 28.50
CA SER A 226 39.10 -25.05 29.67
C SER A 226 40.04 -26.20 29.35
N ARG A 227 41.17 -25.87 28.73
CA ARG A 227 42.24 -26.79 28.42
C ARG A 227 42.69 -27.22 29.79
N ASP A 228 42.14 -28.34 30.24
CA ASP A 228 42.28 -28.86 31.58
C ASP A 228 43.76 -29.26 31.69
N GLU A 229 44.62 -28.29 32.05
CA GLU A 229 46.08 -28.38 31.94
C GLU A 229 46.59 -29.62 32.68
N GLU A 230 45.85 -30.04 33.68
CA GLU A 230 46.05 -31.25 34.47
C GLU A 230 45.79 -32.55 33.69
N LYS A 231 44.72 -32.62 32.88
CA LYS A 231 44.48 -33.78 31.98
C LYS A 231 45.51 -33.84 30.86
N ASP A 232 45.90 -32.68 30.33
CA ASP A 232 46.93 -32.63 29.29
C ASP A 232 48.30 -32.96 29.87
N PHE A 233 48.61 -32.57 31.11
CA PHE A 233 49.80 -33.00 31.86
C PHE A 233 49.81 -34.52 32.05
N GLU A 234 48.73 -35.10 32.59
CA GLU A 234 48.59 -36.55 32.76
C GLU A 234 48.76 -37.32 31.46
N ARG A 235 48.21 -36.82 30.34
CA ARG A 235 48.37 -37.44 29.02
C ARG A 235 49.83 -37.46 28.56
N THR A 236 50.60 -36.41 28.83
CA THR A 236 52.05 -36.40 28.54
C THR A 236 52.79 -37.41 29.39
N MET A 237 52.48 -37.44 30.70
CA MET A 237 53.15 -38.32 31.64
C MET A 237 52.85 -39.79 31.34
N LYS A 238 51.63 -40.12 30.90
CA LYS A 238 51.22 -41.48 30.50
C LYS A 238 51.79 -41.92 29.14
N LYS A 239 52.15 -40.98 28.25
CA LYS A 239 52.66 -41.30 26.90
C LYS A 239 54.17 -41.47 26.82
N ALA A 240 54.93 -40.84 27.72
CA ALA A 240 56.38 -40.94 27.74
C ALA A 240 56.82 -42.29 28.33
N LYS A 241 57.84 -42.92 27.73
CA LYS A 241 58.31 -44.25 28.17
C LYS A 241 59.43 -44.19 29.20
N ASN A 242 60.07 -43.04 29.34
CA ASN A 242 61.15 -42.78 30.28
C ASN A 242 61.10 -41.33 30.81
N LEU A 243 61.78 -41.07 31.93
CA LEU A 243 61.75 -39.76 32.61
C LEU A 243 62.31 -38.63 31.74
N ASP A 244 63.31 -38.91 30.92
CA ASP A 244 63.91 -37.91 30.03
C ASP A 244 62.94 -37.43 28.94
N GLU A 245 62.09 -38.31 28.40
CA GLU A 245 61.01 -37.94 27.48
C GLU A 245 59.90 -37.14 28.17
N MET A 246 59.61 -37.44 29.44
CA MET A 246 58.65 -36.67 30.25
C MET A 246 59.14 -35.22 30.42
N PHE A 247 60.40 -35.04 30.82
CA PHE A 247 60.98 -33.70 31.00
C PHE A 247 61.16 -32.94 29.68
N ALA A 248 61.50 -33.62 28.59
CA ALA A 248 61.57 -33.00 27.26
C ALA A 248 60.18 -32.57 26.76
N GLY A 249 59.15 -33.36 27.02
CA GLY A 249 57.75 -33.03 26.72
C GLY A 249 57.24 -31.84 27.52
N LEU A 250 57.62 -31.74 28.79
CA LEU A 250 57.30 -30.61 29.67
C LEU A 250 58.04 -29.32 29.27
N ARG A 251 59.32 -29.38 28.92
CA ARG A 251 60.08 -28.20 28.46
C ARG A 251 59.58 -27.61 27.14
N LYS A 252 58.98 -28.42 26.27
CA LYS A 252 58.37 -27.97 25.01
C LYS A 252 57.03 -27.26 25.22
N ARG A 253 56.38 -27.49 26.36
CA ARG A 253 55.22 -26.72 26.80
C ARG A 253 55.76 -25.49 27.53
N LYS A 254 55.85 -24.35 26.84
CA LYS A 254 56.10 -23.07 27.51
C LYS A 254 54.93 -22.82 28.47
N ILE A 255 55.19 -22.90 29.78
CA ILE A 255 54.52 -22.05 30.77
C ILE A 255 55.19 -20.68 30.66
#